data_AF-A0AAD5R6B3-F1
#
_entry.id   AF-A0AAD5R6B3-F1
#
_cell.length_a   1.000
_cell.length_b   1.000
_cell.length_c   1.000
_cell.angle_alpha   90.00
_cell.angle_beta   90.00
_cell.angle_gamma   90.00
#
_symmetry.space_group_name_H-M   'P 1'
#
loop_
_entity.id
_entity.type
_entity.pdbx_description
1 polymer ?
#
loop_
_entity_poly.entity_id
_entity_poly.type
_entity_poly.pdbx_seq_one_letter_code
_entity_poly.pdbx_strand_id
1 'polypeptide(L)'
;MGKKGSVIKAEYVRLTVKIELTDTRPFTSTDFELYVAQAIKRVLGTCGPPVQIGDFDETSRKGSVIMAGEDAQLVWASLTISGQYQNRTVATHFFSLTEFQGDDNFVLSAVF
;
A
#
# COMPACT_ATOMS: atom_id res chain seq x y z
N MET A 1 13.03 -19.60 15.87
CA MET A 1 11.75 -19.42 15.14
C MET A 1 12.07 -19.34 13.66
N GLY A 2 11.69 -20.35 12.87
CA GLY A 2 11.89 -20.29 11.41
C GLY A 2 10.94 -19.26 10.81
N LYS A 3 11.44 -18.37 9.95
CA LYS A 3 10.58 -17.52 9.11
C LYS A 3 9.65 -18.48 8.34
N LYS A 4 8.34 -18.40 8.57
CA LYS A 4 7.37 -19.03 7.65
C LYS A 4 7.66 -18.41 6.29
N GLY A 5 8.07 -19.23 5.33
CA GLY A 5 8.44 -18.76 4.01
C GLY A 5 7.31 -17.90 3.43
N SER A 6 7.66 -16.72 2.91
CA SER A 6 6.70 -15.88 2.19
C SER A 6 6.03 -16.73 1.11
N VAL A 7 4.70 -16.66 1.04
CA VAL A 7 3.92 -17.33 -0.01
C VAL A 7 4.23 -16.71 -1.37
N ILE A 8 4.57 -15.42 -1.37
CA ILE A 8 4.98 -14.67 -2.56
C ILE A 8 6.48 -14.82 -2.71
N LYS A 9 6.88 -15.45 -3.83
CA LYS A 9 8.29 -15.72 -4.17
C LYS A 9 8.92 -14.62 -5.02
N ALA A 10 8.12 -13.68 -5.52
CA ALA A 10 8.61 -12.54 -6.29
C ALA A 10 9.45 -11.62 -5.42
N GLU A 11 10.46 -11.00 -6.03
CA GLU A 11 11.31 -10.00 -5.39
C GLU A 11 10.48 -8.77 -5.00
N TYR A 12 9.73 -8.23 -5.97
CA TYR A 12 8.82 -7.11 -5.76
C TYR A 12 7.42 -7.43 -6.26
N VAL A 13 6.45 -6.74 -5.65
CA VAL A 13 5.06 -6.78 -6.08
C VAL A 13 4.47 -5.38 -6.13
N ARG A 14 3.56 -5.19 -7.08
CA ARG A 14 2.67 -4.03 -7.17
C ARG A 14 1.28 -4.44 -6.70
N LEU A 15 0.91 -3.97 -5.51
CA LEU A 15 -0.44 -4.09 -4.97
C LEU A 15 -1.27 -2.91 -5.47
N THR A 16 -2.25 -3.19 -6.34
CA THR A 16 -3.24 -2.19 -6.74
C THR A 16 -4.46 -2.31 -5.83
N VAL A 17 -4.90 -1.18 -5.31
CA VAL A 17 -6.07 -1.09 -4.43
C VAL A 17 -7.07 -0.10 -5.01
N LYS A 18 -8.35 -0.32 -4.67
CA LYS A 18 -9.42 0.65 -4.93
C LYS A 18 -9.88 1.24 -3.61
N ILE A 19 -9.99 2.57 -3.57
CA ILE A 19 -10.45 3.33 -2.41
C ILE A 19 -11.95 3.60 -2.55
N GLU A 20 -12.69 3.26 -1.51
CA GLU A 20 -14.11 3.57 -1.36
C GLU A 20 -14.34 4.43 -0.12
N LEU A 21 -15.14 5.47 -0.32
CA LEU A 21 -15.45 6.51 0.66
C LEU A 21 -16.95 6.73 0.66
N THR A 22 -17.51 7.00 1.83
CA THR A 22 -18.95 7.27 2.02
C THR A 22 -19.37 8.69 1.63
N ASP A 23 -18.39 9.60 1.48
CA ASP A 23 -18.62 10.99 1.13
C ASP A 23 -18.12 11.31 -0.28
N THR A 24 -18.58 12.44 -0.83
CA THR A 24 -18.29 12.88 -2.20
C THR A 24 -17.11 13.84 -2.29
N ARG A 25 -16.39 14.10 -1.18
CA ARG A 25 -15.24 15.01 -1.21
C ARG A 25 -14.13 14.39 -2.07
N PRO A 26 -13.35 15.22 -2.78
CA PRO A 26 -12.19 14.76 -3.51
C PRO A 26 -11.27 13.88 -2.66
N PHE A 27 -10.64 12.91 -3.31
CA PHE A 27 -9.58 12.11 -2.73
C PHE A 27 -8.48 12.09 -3.79
N THR A 28 -7.45 12.89 -3.53
CA THR A 28 -6.41 13.19 -4.50
C THR A 28 -5.28 12.16 -4.46
N SER A 29 -4.36 12.25 -5.42
CA SER A 29 -3.12 11.46 -5.38
C SER A 29 -2.32 11.71 -4.09
N THR A 30 -2.25 12.96 -3.62
CA THR A 30 -1.59 13.29 -2.35
C THR A 30 -2.32 12.70 -1.14
N ASP A 31 -3.65 12.66 -1.16
CA ASP A 31 -4.42 11.99 -0.09
C ASP A 31 -4.14 10.49 -0.07
N PHE A 32 -4.01 9.86 -1.25
CA PHE A 32 -3.65 8.44 -1.36
C PHE A 32 -2.27 8.17 -0.77
N GLU A 33 -1.26 8.98 -1.14
CA GLU A 33 0.10 8.86 -0.61
C GLU A 33 0.13 8.95 0.92
N LEU A 34 -0.49 10.00 1.46
CA LEU A 34 -0.57 10.24 2.90
C LEU A 34 -1.38 9.15 3.61
N TYR A 35 -2.44 8.63 2.98
CA TYR A 35 -3.23 7.54 3.54
C TYR A 35 -2.40 6.26 3.68
N VAL A 36 -1.68 5.86 2.63
CA VAL A 36 -0.81 4.67 2.65
C VAL A 36 0.28 4.84 3.70
N ALA A 37 0.95 5.99 3.73
CA ALA A 37 1.94 6.35 4.73
C ALA A 37 1.36 6.22 6.16
N GLN A 38 0.24 6.87 6.42
CA GLN A 38 -0.39 6.84 7.75
C GLN A 38 -0.85 5.44 8.14
N ALA A 39 -1.40 4.66 7.21
CA ALA A 39 -1.85 3.30 7.46
C ALA A 39 -0.69 2.38 7.87
N ILE A 40 0.41 2.41 7.11
CA ILE A 40 1.63 1.65 7.41
C ILE A 40 2.19 2.08 8.76
N LYS A 41 2.36 3.39 9.00
CA LYS A 41 2.90 3.90 10.28
C LYS A 41 2.03 3.53 11.48
N ARG A 42 0.71 3.63 11.33
CA ARG A 42 -0.26 3.39 12.40
C ARG A 42 -0.30 1.91 12.81
N VAL A 43 -0.23 1.00 11.84
CA VAL A 43 -0.38 -0.45 12.08
C VAL A 43 0.96 -1.13 12.32
N LEU A 44 2.01 -0.75 11.57
CA LEU A 44 3.31 -1.40 11.57
C LEU A 44 4.40 -0.60 12.30
N GLY A 45 4.11 0.64 12.68
CA GLY A 45 5.05 1.53 13.38
C GLY A 45 6.05 2.23 12.45
N THR A 46 7.02 2.92 13.03
CA THR A 46 8.07 3.66 12.30
C THR A 46 9.05 2.76 11.55
N CYS A 47 9.14 1.48 11.94
CA CYS A 47 9.96 0.47 11.27
C CYS A 47 9.15 -0.38 10.28
N GLY A 48 8.03 0.15 9.78
CA GLY A 48 7.26 -0.49 8.72
C GLY A 48 8.10 -0.72 7.45
N PRO A 49 7.68 -1.65 6.58
CA PRO A 49 8.43 -1.99 5.38
C PRO A 49 8.55 -0.78 4.45
N PRO A 50 9.69 -0.63 3.74
CA PRO A 50 9.84 0.40 2.73
C PRO A 50 8.89 0.10 1.57
N VAL A 51 8.21 1.13 1.07
CA VAL A 51 7.32 1.01 -0.07
C VAL A 51 7.48 2.19 -0.99
N GLN A 52 7.23 1.97 -2.28
CA GLN A 52 7.05 3.04 -3.25
C GLN A 52 5.57 3.18 -3.58
N ILE A 53 5.06 4.41 -3.50
CA ILE A 53 3.67 4.71 -3.87
C ILE A 53 3.68 5.02 -5.36
N GLY A 54 2.90 4.26 -6.14
CA GLY A 54 2.73 4.48 -7.57
C GLY A 54 1.53 5.38 -7.85
N ASP A 55 1.23 5.54 -9.15
CA ASP A 55 0.16 6.42 -9.60
C ASP A 55 -1.20 6.10 -8.97
N PHE A 56 -1.98 7.16 -8.77
CA PHE A 56 -3.36 7.11 -8.32
C PHE A 56 -4.27 7.77 -9.35
N ASP A 57 -5.23 7.02 -9.88
CA ASP A 57 -6.29 7.55 -10.72
C ASP A 57 -7.47 7.98 -9.85
N GLU A 58 -7.66 9.29 -9.71
CA GLU A 58 -8.72 9.91 -8.91
C GLU A 58 -10.13 9.59 -9.43
N THR A 59 -10.28 9.29 -10.73
CA THR A 59 -11.57 8.98 -11.34
C THR A 59 -12.04 7.59 -10.93
N SER A 60 -11.17 6.58 -11.08
CA SER A 60 -11.50 5.21 -10.67
C SER A 60 -11.22 4.92 -9.19
N ARG A 61 -10.57 5.86 -8.50
CA ARG A 61 -10.02 5.76 -7.14
C ARG A 61 -9.12 4.54 -6.97
N LYS A 62 -8.26 4.28 -7.95
CA LYS A 62 -7.31 3.16 -7.92
C LYS A 62 -5.90 3.69 -7.77
N GLY A 63 -5.17 3.13 -6.82
CA GLY A 63 -3.76 3.44 -6.61
C GLY A 63 -2.93 2.18 -6.48
N SER A 64 -1.62 2.32 -6.60
CA SER A 64 -0.71 1.20 -6.42
C SER A 64 0.34 1.47 -5.34
N VAL A 65 0.70 0.43 -4.61
CA VAL A 65 1.80 0.42 -3.65
C VAL A 65 2.73 -0.69 -4.09
N ILE A 66 4.03 -0.41 -4.11
CA ILE A 66 5.07 -1.32 -4.53
C ILE A 66 5.96 -1.64 -3.34
N MET A 67 6.26 -2.92 -3.13
CA MET A 67 7.00 -3.40 -1.96
C MET A 67 7.73 -4.70 -2.28
N ALA A 68 8.59 -5.14 -1.37
CA ALA A 68 9.16 -6.48 -1.43
C ALA A 68 8.04 -7.53 -1.32
N GLY A 69 8.17 -8.64 -2.04
CA GLY A 69 7.15 -9.70 -2.06
C GLY A 69 6.86 -10.27 -0.66
N GLU A 70 7.87 -10.34 0.21
CA GLU A 70 7.71 -10.81 1.60
C GLU A 70 6.87 -9.87 2.49
N ASP A 71 6.79 -8.59 2.15
CA ASP A 71 6.07 -7.57 2.93
C ASP A 71 4.64 -7.36 2.45
N ALA A 72 4.25 -7.94 1.32
CA ALA A 72 2.97 -7.69 0.66
C ALA A 72 1.76 -7.94 1.57
N GLN A 73 1.82 -9.00 2.37
CA GLN A 73 0.75 -9.34 3.30
C GLN A 73 0.65 -8.33 4.44
N LEU A 74 1.79 -7.81 4.94
CA LEU A 74 1.83 -6.82 6.01
C LEU A 74 1.29 -5.47 5.53
N VAL A 75 1.72 -5.03 4.35
CA VAL A 75 1.24 -3.79 3.75
C VAL A 75 -0.26 -3.87 3.46
N TRP A 76 -0.73 -4.96 2.85
CA TRP A 76 -2.17 -5.18 2.63
C TRP A 76 -2.98 -5.16 3.93
N ALA A 77 -2.50 -5.84 4.97
CA ALA A 77 -3.13 -5.82 6.29
C ALA A 77 -3.18 -4.39 6.87
N SER A 78 -2.11 -3.61 6.74
CA SER A 78 -2.08 -2.23 7.27
C SER A 78 -3.15 -1.33 6.63
N LEU A 79 -3.37 -1.45 5.32
CA LEU A 79 -4.36 -0.66 4.60
C LEU A 79 -5.79 -1.03 5.01
N THR A 80 -6.08 -2.33 5.08
CA THR A 80 -7.41 -2.83 5.45
C THR A 80 -7.77 -2.56 6.91
N ILE A 81 -6.80 -2.65 7.82
CA ILE A 81 -7.00 -2.42 9.26
C ILE A 81 -7.11 -0.92 9.58
N SER A 82 -6.35 -0.05 8.90
CA SER A 82 -6.34 1.38 9.20
C SER A 82 -7.74 2.00 9.13
N GLY A 83 -8.51 1.66 8.09
CA GLY A 83 -9.94 1.94 7.93
C GLY A 83 -10.36 3.42 7.96
N GLN A 84 -9.42 4.35 8.17
CA GLN A 84 -9.67 5.76 8.38
C GLN A 84 -8.53 6.64 7.87
N TYR A 85 -8.90 7.82 7.36
CA TYR A 85 -7.99 8.88 6.94
C TYR A 85 -8.65 10.23 7.15
N GLN A 86 -8.00 11.17 7.87
CA GLN A 86 -8.53 12.52 8.12
C GLN A 86 -10.02 12.56 8.56
N ASN A 87 -10.41 11.73 9.54
CA ASN A 87 -11.80 11.57 10.02
C ASN A 87 -12.81 11.08 8.96
N ARG A 88 -12.32 10.45 7.89
CA ARG A 88 -13.13 9.75 6.87
C ARG A 88 -13.00 8.27 7.09
N THR A 89 -14.12 7.54 7.01
CA THR A 89 -14.06 6.08 6.88
C THR A 89 -13.62 5.73 5.47
N VAL A 90 -12.57 4.93 5.36
CA VAL A 90 -11.98 4.50 4.10
C VAL A 90 -12.05 2.99 4.03
N ALA A 91 -12.72 2.46 3.01
CA ALA A 91 -12.65 1.04 2.68
C ALA A 91 -11.64 0.83 1.56
N THR A 92 -10.64 -0.01 1.83
CA THR A 92 -9.60 -0.35 0.85
C THR A 92 -9.84 -1.74 0.32
N HIS A 93 -10.10 -1.82 -0.98
CA HIS A 93 -10.40 -3.06 -1.67
C HIS A 93 -9.18 -3.55 -2.43
N PHE A 94 -8.89 -4.84 -2.30
CA PHE A 94 -7.89 -5.49 -3.13
C PHE A 94 -8.37 -5.45 -4.57
N PHE A 95 -7.57 -4.88 -5.47
CA PHE A 95 -7.89 -4.85 -6.90
C PHE A 95 -7.04 -5.87 -7.67
N SER A 96 -5.71 -5.79 -7.55
CA SER A 96 -4.81 -6.76 -8.16
C SER A 96 -3.45 -6.78 -7.47
N LEU A 97 -2.70 -7.85 -7.70
CA LEU A 97 -1.29 -7.97 -7.32
C LEU A 97 -0.51 -8.42 -8.54
N THR A 98 0.53 -7.67 -8.91
CA THR A 98 1.41 -8.00 -10.04
C THR A 98 2.82 -8.22 -9.54
N GLU A 99 3.40 -9.36 -9.87
CA GLU A 99 4.78 -9.73 -9.54
C GLU A 99 5.74 -9.20 -10.61
N PHE A 100 6.90 -8.70 -10.20
CA PHE A 100 7.95 -8.28 -11.14
C PHE A 100 9.35 -8.32 -10.49
N GLN A 101 10.38 -8.27 -11.34
CA GLN A 101 11.77 -8.13 -10.92
C GLN A 101 12.18 -6.67 -11.03
N GLY A 102 12.91 -6.17 -10.04
CA GLY A 102 13.46 -4.82 -10.08
C GLY A 102 14.66 -4.79 -11.02
N ASP A 103 14.80 -3.72 -11.78
CA ASP A 103 16.07 -3.44 -12.47
C ASP A 103 17.13 -3.00 -11.45
N ASP A 104 18.41 -2.98 -11.83
CA ASP A 104 19.55 -2.66 -10.93
C ASP A 104 19.43 -1.30 -10.20
N ASN A 105 18.55 -0.39 -10.66
CA ASN A 105 18.32 0.93 -10.06
C ASN A 105 17.00 1.02 -9.26
N PHE A 106 16.25 -0.07 -9.10
CA PHE A 106 14.99 -0.05 -8.37
C PHE A 106 15.24 -0.04 -6.86
N VAL A 107 14.88 1.05 -6.19
CA VAL A 107 15.09 1.23 -4.75
C VAL A 107 13.76 1.58 -4.09
N LEU A 108 13.36 0.76 -3.12
CA LEU A 108 12.26 1.10 -2.22
C LEU A 108 12.75 2.11 -1.19
N SER A 109 11.97 3.16 -0.96
CA SER A 109 12.23 4.15 0.09
C SER A 109 11.36 3.87 1.31
N ALA A 110 11.87 4.18 2.51
CA ALA A 110 11.00 4.33 3.67
C ALA A 110 10.03 5.49 3.41
N VAL A 111 8.79 5.36 3.88
CA VAL A 111 7.75 6.38 3.69
C VAL A 111 7.80 7.46 4.80
N PHE A 112 8.75 7.38 5.74
CA PHE A 112 8.87 8.26 6.91
C PHE A 112 10.29 8.71 7.19
#